data_AF-A0A7V9UKA4-F1
#
_entry.id   AF-A0A7V9UKA4-F1
#
_cell.length_a   1.000
_cell.length_b   1.000
_cell.length_c   1.000
_cell.angle_alpha   90.00
_cell.angle_beta   90.00
_cell.angle_gamma   90.00
#
_symmetry.space_group_name_H-M   'P 1'
#
loop_
_entity.id
_entity.type
_entity.pdbx_description
1 polymer ?
#
loop_
_entity_poly.entity_id
_entity_poly.type
_entity_poly.pdbx_seq_one_letter_code
_entity_poly.pdbx_strand_id
1 'polypeptide(L)'
;MPNAYIVPIPAGATAKKGDIVLTWWQSGSGMNRATVVDDATPTEPVVRYLDIGYDNPAKSKDGTTGIGQMEEKLKPNSFVKINNPLEPGTSVAIQDGANMKKVQIIRVAGDKVFTVSPSGKIAVYDKARCTPMPIKSAAKAGETVKAVWAAMWIKDGTVTKVDPKIGRVFIKFGTDDKETAVPFGDVMK
;
A
#
# COMPACT_ATOMS: atom_id res chain seq x y z
N MET A 1 -23.36 1.43 -10.79
CA MET A 1 -21.90 1.70 -10.76
C MET A 1 -21.26 0.96 -11.93
N PRO A 2 -20.43 1.60 -12.78
CA PRO A 2 -19.78 0.89 -13.88
C PRO A 2 -18.86 -0.23 -13.37
N ASN A 3 -18.82 -1.38 -14.05
CA ASN A 3 -18.05 -2.56 -13.63
C ASN A 3 -16.53 -2.30 -13.50
N ALA A 4 -16.02 -1.23 -14.10
CA ALA A 4 -14.61 -0.84 -14.02
C ALA A 4 -14.18 -0.42 -12.60
N TYR A 5 -15.12 0.01 -11.75
CA TYR A 5 -14.86 0.44 -10.37
C TYR A 5 -14.97 -0.69 -9.34
N ILE A 6 -15.38 -1.89 -9.77
CA ILE A 6 -15.62 -3.02 -8.87
C ILE A 6 -14.35 -3.86 -8.81
N VAL A 7 -13.82 -4.03 -7.59
CA VAL A 7 -12.84 -5.06 -7.27
C VAL A 7 -13.59 -6.25 -6.65
N PRO A 8 -13.64 -7.42 -7.30
CA PRO A 8 -14.35 -8.56 -6.77
C PRO A 8 -13.62 -9.15 -5.56
N ILE A 9 -14.36 -9.44 -4.49
CA ILE A 9 -13.83 -10.15 -3.32
C ILE A 9 -14.14 -11.64 -3.46
N PRO A 10 -13.13 -12.52 -3.51
CA PRO A 10 -13.37 -13.95 -3.62
C PRO A 10 -13.98 -14.49 -2.32
N ALA A 11 -14.98 -15.35 -2.46
CA ALA A 11 -15.55 -16.07 -1.33
C ALA A 11 -14.53 -17.05 -0.74
N GLY A 12 -14.48 -17.15 0.58
CA GLY A 12 -13.58 -18.06 1.30
C GLY A 12 -12.10 -17.68 1.22
N ALA A 13 -11.78 -16.42 0.91
CA ALA A 13 -10.41 -15.96 0.90
C ALA A 13 -9.71 -16.22 2.25
N THR A 14 -8.46 -16.67 2.19
CA THR A 14 -7.60 -16.82 3.37
C THR A 14 -6.31 -16.05 3.17
N ALA A 15 -5.71 -15.58 4.25
CA ALA A 15 -4.40 -14.96 4.26
C ALA A 15 -3.56 -15.46 5.44
N LYS A 16 -2.24 -15.44 5.24
CA LYS A 16 -1.23 -15.84 6.20
C LYS A 16 -0.44 -14.63 6.69
N LYS A 17 0.19 -14.75 7.85
CA LYS A 17 1.06 -13.70 8.39
C LYS A 17 2.12 -13.26 7.37
N GLY A 18 2.24 -11.94 7.19
CA GLY A 18 3.12 -11.30 6.23
C GLY A 18 2.56 -11.22 4.81
N ASP A 19 1.36 -11.73 4.52
CA ASP A 19 0.69 -11.44 3.25
C ASP A 19 0.24 -9.97 3.19
N ILE A 20 0.12 -9.44 1.98
CA ILE A 20 -0.52 -8.14 1.74
C ILE A 20 -1.89 -8.39 1.12
N VAL A 21 -2.90 -7.71 1.64
CA VAL A 21 -4.28 -7.80 1.17
C VAL A 21 -4.81 -6.43 0.80
N LEU A 22 -5.75 -6.37 -0.14
CA LEU A 22 -6.60 -5.22 -0.40
C LEU A 22 -7.91 -5.40 0.34
N THR A 23 -8.34 -4.39 1.08
CA THR A 23 -9.61 -4.35 1.80
C THR A 23 -10.11 -2.90 1.88
N TRP A 24 -11.15 -2.64 2.67
CA TRP A 24 -11.48 -1.29 3.13
C TRP A 24 -11.13 -1.16 4.61
N TRP A 25 -10.97 0.08 5.09
CA TRP A 25 -10.76 0.32 6.51
C TRP A 25 -12.04 -0.04 7.30
N GLN A 26 -12.01 -1.15 8.05
CA GLN A 26 -13.20 -1.75 8.68
C GLN A 26 -13.89 -0.84 9.72
N SER A 27 -13.12 -0.01 10.42
CA SER A 27 -13.61 0.98 11.38
C SER A 27 -13.63 2.42 10.86
N GLY A 28 -13.30 2.63 9.58
CA GLY A 28 -13.32 3.94 8.94
C GLY A 28 -13.83 3.87 7.51
N SER A 29 -13.13 4.53 6.59
CA SER A 29 -13.54 4.59 5.19
C SER A 29 -12.34 4.45 4.24
N GLY A 30 -12.66 4.10 3.00
CA GLY A 30 -11.68 4.04 1.92
C GLY A 30 -11.03 2.68 1.75
N MET A 31 -10.66 2.40 0.51
CA MET A 31 -9.88 1.23 0.10
C MET A 31 -8.46 1.36 0.67
N ASN A 32 -7.95 0.27 1.26
CA ASN A 32 -6.64 0.22 1.87
C ASN A 32 -5.96 -1.12 1.56
N ARG A 33 -4.67 -1.07 1.27
CA ARG A 33 -3.78 -2.20 1.47
C ARG A 33 -3.52 -2.40 2.96
N ALA A 34 -3.36 -3.65 3.36
CA ALA A 34 -2.99 -4.00 4.73
C ALA A 34 -2.02 -5.19 4.73
N THR A 35 -1.12 -5.24 5.71
CA THR A 35 -0.27 -6.40 5.97
C THR A 35 -0.90 -7.27 7.05
N VAL A 36 -0.89 -8.58 6.86
CA VAL A 36 -1.37 -9.53 7.87
C VAL A 36 -0.33 -9.68 8.98
N VAL A 37 -0.74 -9.45 10.22
CA VAL A 37 0.12 -9.54 11.42
C VAL A 37 -0.18 -10.76 12.28
N ASP A 38 -1.41 -11.29 12.19
CA ASP A 38 -1.87 -12.53 12.84
C ASP A 38 -2.84 -13.28 11.92
N ASP A 39 -2.61 -14.58 11.75
CA ASP A 39 -3.39 -15.52 10.93
C ASP A 39 -3.94 -16.71 11.73
N ALA A 40 -4.11 -16.58 13.05
CA ALA A 40 -4.77 -17.59 13.89
C ALA A 40 -6.18 -17.97 13.38
N THR A 41 -6.86 -17.04 12.70
CA THR A 41 -8.07 -17.31 11.91
C THR A 41 -7.87 -16.80 10.47
N PRO A 42 -7.39 -17.63 9.54
CA PRO A 42 -6.96 -17.17 8.20
C PRO A 42 -8.04 -16.49 7.34
N THR A 43 -9.32 -16.77 7.59
CA THR A 43 -10.48 -16.13 6.94
C THR A 43 -10.86 -14.78 7.53
N GLU A 44 -10.31 -14.46 8.70
CA GLU A 44 -10.52 -13.22 9.45
C GLU A 44 -9.19 -12.78 10.11
N PRO A 45 -8.14 -12.54 9.30
CA PRO A 45 -6.83 -12.23 9.83
C PRO A 45 -6.83 -10.89 10.56
N VAL A 46 -5.88 -10.70 11.48
CA VAL A 46 -5.57 -9.38 12.04
C VAL A 46 -4.56 -8.70 11.13
N VAL A 47 -4.83 -7.44 10.81
CA VAL A 47 -4.01 -6.66 9.88
C VAL A 47 -3.61 -5.31 10.43
N ARG A 48 -2.56 -4.72 9.84
CA ARG A 48 -2.22 -3.30 9.97
C ARG A 48 -2.31 -2.63 8.61
N TYR A 49 -3.03 -1.51 8.53
CA TYR A 49 -3.22 -0.78 7.28
C TYR A 49 -1.91 -0.11 6.82
N LEU A 50 -1.66 -0.18 5.51
CA LEU A 50 -0.47 0.34 4.86
C LEU A 50 -0.68 1.73 4.26
N ASP A 51 -1.91 2.05 3.85
CA ASP A 51 -2.22 3.32 3.20
C ASP A 51 -2.59 4.44 4.20
N ILE A 52 -2.69 4.11 5.49
CA ILE A 52 -2.72 5.09 6.58
C ILE A 52 -1.29 5.41 6.99
N GLY A 53 -0.97 6.71 7.10
CA GLY A 53 0.34 7.17 7.55
C GLY A 53 0.69 6.59 8.92
N TYR A 54 1.90 6.03 9.06
CA TYR A 54 2.30 5.31 10.28
C TYR A 54 2.24 6.20 11.53
N ASP A 55 2.71 7.44 11.41
CA ASP A 55 2.71 8.45 12.47
C ASP A 55 1.50 9.39 12.39
N ASN A 56 0.37 8.91 11.85
CA ASN A 56 -0.85 9.70 11.78
C ASN A 56 -1.27 10.15 13.20
N PRO A 57 -1.52 11.45 13.41
CA PRO A 57 -1.82 11.98 14.75
C PRO A 57 -3.17 11.52 15.30
N ALA A 58 -4.09 11.07 14.44
CA ALA A 58 -5.39 10.59 14.88
C ALA A 58 -5.28 9.29 15.68
N LYS A 59 -6.14 9.17 16.70
CA LYS A 59 -6.20 8.02 17.60
C LYS A 59 -7.28 7.04 17.19
N SER A 60 -7.03 5.77 17.47
CA SER A 60 -8.00 4.70 17.32
C SER A 60 -9.10 4.83 18.38
N LYS A 61 -10.10 3.94 18.35
CA LYS A 61 -11.20 3.93 19.31
C LYS A 61 -10.77 3.70 20.76
N ASP A 62 -9.57 3.14 20.98
CA ASP A 62 -8.97 2.97 22.30
C ASP A 62 -8.40 4.29 22.90
N GLY A 63 -8.38 5.38 22.12
CA GLY A 63 -7.88 6.69 22.54
C GLY A 63 -6.36 6.79 22.71
N THR A 64 -5.60 5.71 22.53
CA THR A 64 -4.16 5.65 22.83
C THR A 64 -3.33 5.29 21.60
N THR A 65 -3.75 4.28 20.84
CA THR A 65 -3.07 3.80 19.64
C THR A 65 -3.30 4.75 18.47
N GLY A 66 -2.26 5.08 17.70
CA GLY A 66 -2.41 5.85 16.46
C GLY A 66 -3.08 5.02 15.37
N ILE A 67 -3.94 5.62 14.54
CA ILE A 67 -4.64 4.87 13.48
C ILE A 67 -3.71 4.25 12.42
N GLY A 68 -2.46 4.72 12.31
CA GLY A 68 -1.43 4.12 11.46
C GLY A 68 -0.74 2.89 12.05
N GLN A 69 -0.96 2.63 13.35
CA GLN A 69 -0.30 1.59 14.13
C GLN A 69 -1.29 0.57 14.71
N MET A 70 -2.59 0.85 14.62
CA MET A 70 -3.64 -0.05 15.10
C MET A 70 -3.66 -1.36 14.32
N GLU A 71 -4.13 -2.39 15.02
CA GLU A 71 -4.38 -3.71 14.46
C GLU A 71 -5.87 -3.95 14.45
N GLU A 72 -6.37 -4.52 13.36
CA GLU A 72 -7.80 -4.72 13.18
C GLU A 72 -8.07 -6.10 12.59
N LYS A 73 -9.03 -6.82 13.18
CA LYS A 73 -9.50 -8.10 12.66
C LYS A 73 -10.40 -7.84 11.45
N LEU A 74 -10.05 -8.42 10.31
CA LEU A 74 -10.87 -8.34 9.11
C LEU A 74 -12.10 -9.23 9.22
N LYS A 75 -13.21 -8.81 8.60
CA LYS A 75 -14.42 -9.63 8.49
C LYS A 75 -14.22 -10.76 7.47
N PRO A 76 -14.96 -11.88 7.55
CA PRO A 76 -14.95 -12.87 6.48
C PRO A 76 -15.32 -12.24 5.14
N ASN A 77 -14.73 -12.71 4.04
CA ASN A 77 -15.03 -12.25 2.68
C ASN A 77 -14.94 -10.72 2.52
N SER A 78 -13.96 -10.08 3.19
CA SER A 78 -13.75 -8.63 3.17
C SER A 78 -12.44 -8.19 2.52
N PHE A 79 -11.69 -9.12 1.94
CA PHE A 79 -10.37 -8.83 1.40
C PHE A 79 -10.03 -9.67 0.17
N VAL A 80 -9.11 -9.13 -0.63
CA VAL A 80 -8.45 -9.83 -1.73
C VAL A 80 -6.97 -9.94 -1.38
N LYS A 81 -6.40 -11.13 -1.50
CA LYS A 81 -4.96 -11.31 -1.36
C LYS A 81 -4.24 -10.73 -2.58
N ILE A 82 -3.22 -9.90 -2.35
CA ILE A 82 -2.38 -9.35 -3.41
C ILE A 82 -1.15 -10.25 -3.55
N ASN A 83 -1.04 -10.92 -4.68
CA ASN A 83 0.04 -11.86 -4.97
C ASN A 83 1.02 -11.32 -6.01
N ASN A 84 0.55 -10.50 -6.96
CA ASN A 84 1.36 -10.03 -8.09
C ASN A 84 1.31 -8.51 -8.26
N PRO A 85 2.40 -7.89 -8.73
CA PRO A 85 2.34 -6.52 -9.23
C PRO A 85 1.27 -6.41 -10.33
N LEU A 86 0.68 -5.22 -10.47
CA LEU A 86 -0.40 -4.96 -11.44
C LEU A 86 -1.75 -5.61 -11.10
N GLU A 87 -1.94 -6.10 -9.88
CA GLU A 87 -3.26 -6.44 -9.34
C GLU A 87 -3.95 -5.20 -8.74
N PRO A 88 -5.29 -5.19 -8.61
CA PRO A 88 -6.00 -4.14 -7.89
C PRO A 88 -5.40 -3.86 -6.51
N GLY A 89 -5.35 -2.59 -6.14
CA GLY A 89 -4.74 -2.12 -4.90
C GLY A 89 -3.24 -1.90 -4.96
N THR A 90 -2.51 -2.53 -5.89
CA THR A 90 -1.06 -2.26 -6.07
C THR A 90 -0.81 -0.86 -6.64
N SER A 91 0.39 -0.33 -6.39
CA SER A 91 0.82 0.96 -6.92
C SER A 91 1.65 0.77 -8.19
N VAL A 92 1.55 1.72 -9.11
CA VAL A 92 2.50 1.92 -10.20
C VAL A 92 3.07 3.32 -10.11
N ALA A 93 4.32 3.45 -10.53
CA ALA A 93 4.94 4.74 -10.77
C ALA A 93 4.72 5.18 -12.24
N ILE A 94 4.39 6.45 -12.42
CA ILE A 94 4.14 7.07 -13.73
C ILE A 94 5.01 8.33 -13.84
N GLN A 95 5.62 8.53 -15.01
CA GLN A 95 6.33 9.76 -15.33
C GLN A 95 5.34 10.93 -15.48
N ASP A 96 5.61 12.03 -14.79
CA ASP A 96 4.86 13.28 -14.82
C ASP A 96 5.84 14.45 -15.02
N GLY A 97 6.07 14.81 -16.28
CA GLY A 97 7.13 15.74 -16.67
C GLY A 97 8.51 15.20 -16.27
N ALA A 98 9.27 15.95 -15.48
CA ALA A 98 10.56 15.52 -14.94
C ALA A 98 10.44 14.63 -13.69
N ASN A 99 9.26 14.54 -13.08
CA ASN A 99 9.03 13.84 -11.82
C ASN A 99 8.37 12.48 -12.03
N MET A 100 8.44 11.62 -11.01
CA MET A 100 7.63 10.40 -10.95
C MET A 100 6.59 10.53 -9.85
N LYS A 101 5.40 9.97 -10.11
CA LYS A 101 4.32 9.90 -9.12
C LYS A 101 3.72 8.51 -9.02
N LYS A 102 3.25 8.17 -7.83
CA LYS A 102 2.44 6.99 -7.53
C LYS A 102 1.00 7.22 -7.95
N VAL A 103 0.41 6.19 -8.56
CA VAL A 103 -1.05 6.00 -8.65
C VAL A 103 -1.38 4.56 -8.25
N GLN A 104 -2.55 4.36 -7.65
CA GLN A 104 -3.02 3.04 -7.23
C GLN A 104 -3.93 2.44 -8.30
N ILE A 105 -3.75 1.15 -8.58
CA ILE A 105 -4.53 0.42 -9.57
C ILE A 105 -5.90 0.07 -9.00
N ILE A 106 -6.95 0.40 -9.75
CA ILE A 106 -8.30 -0.13 -9.53
C ILE A 106 -8.51 -1.37 -10.39
N ARG A 107 -8.07 -1.33 -11.66
CA ARG A 107 -8.24 -2.44 -12.60
C ARG A 107 -7.22 -2.41 -13.72
N VAL A 108 -6.85 -3.59 -14.21
CA VAL A 108 -6.10 -3.76 -15.47
C VAL A 108 -7.02 -4.45 -16.49
N ALA A 109 -7.03 -3.94 -17.72
CA ALA A 109 -7.79 -4.51 -18.84
C ALA A 109 -6.96 -4.41 -20.11
N GLY A 110 -6.42 -5.54 -20.57
CA GLY A 110 -5.51 -5.57 -21.72
C GLY A 110 -4.27 -4.72 -21.48
N ASP A 111 -4.06 -3.75 -22.37
CA ASP A 111 -2.96 -2.78 -22.34
C ASP A 111 -3.28 -1.51 -21.54
N LYS A 112 -4.45 -1.42 -20.90
CA LYS A 112 -4.86 -0.26 -20.10
C LYS A 112 -4.87 -0.55 -18.60
N VAL A 113 -4.49 0.46 -17.82
CA VAL A 113 -4.48 0.44 -16.35
C VAL A 113 -5.36 1.58 -15.85
N PHE A 114 -6.48 1.25 -15.22
CA PHE A 114 -7.37 2.19 -14.56
C PHE A 114 -6.92 2.42 -13.13
N THR A 115 -6.72 3.68 -12.76
CA THR A 115 -6.02 4.08 -11.53
C THR A 115 -6.71 5.22 -10.80
N VAL A 116 -6.35 5.40 -9.54
CA VAL A 116 -6.72 6.53 -8.69
C VAL A 116 -5.45 7.12 -8.05
N SER A 117 -5.34 8.45 -8.02
CA SER A 117 -4.30 9.15 -7.26
C SER A 117 -4.68 9.27 -5.78
N PRO A 118 -3.73 9.55 -4.88
CA PRO A 118 -4.05 9.86 -3.48
C PRO A 118 -4.98 11.09 -3.30
N SER A 119 -5.06 11.98 -4.30
CA SER A 119 -6.02 13.09 -4.34
C SER A 119 -7.40 12.72 -4.90
N GLY A 120 -7.67 11.44 -5.16
CA GLY A 120 -8.94 10.95 -5.70
C GLY A 120 -9.11 11.15 -7.20
N LYS A 121 -8.10 11.65 -7.92
CA LYS A 121 -8.17 11.80 -9.38
C LYS A 121 -8.03 10.44 -10.03
N ILE A 122 -9.01 10.08 -10.84
CA ILE A 122 -8.98 8.86 -11.63
C ILE A 122 -8.34 9.11 -13.00
N ALA A 123 -7.61 8.13 -13.50
CA ALA A 123 -7.01 8.18 -14.83
C ALA A 123 -6.80 6.78 -15.39
N VAL A 124 -6.77 6.68 -16.72
CA VAL A 124 -6.37 5.47 -17.45
C VAL A 124 -5.02 5.74 -18.10
N TYR A 125 -4.10 4.80 -17.93
CA TYR A 125 -2.78 4.84 -18.55
C TYR A 125 -2.55 3.60 -19.42
N ASP A 126 -1.68 3.72 -20.42
CA ASP A 126 -1.12 2.55 -21.08
C ASP A 126 -0.23 1.80 -20.10
N LYS A 127 -0.36 0.48 -20.06
CA LYS A 127 0.41 -0.42 -19.20
C LYS A 127 1.91 -0.27 -19.41
N ALA A 128 2.34 0.02 -20.65
CA ALA A 128 3.73 0.29 -21.00
C ALA A 128 4.31 1.56 -20.35
N ARG A 129 3.46 2.48 -19.90
CA ARG A 129 3.85 3.69 -19.16
C ARG A 129 3.86 3.49 -17.64
N CYS A 130 3.44 2.32 -17.16
CA CYS A 130 3.35 1.99 -15.76
C CYS A 130 4.55 1.18 -15.31
N THR A 131 5.35 1.72 -14.40
CA THR A 131 6.40 0.94 -13.72
C THR A 131 5.79 0.31 -12.46
N PRO A 132 5.64 -1.04 -12.40
CA PRO A 132 5.04 -1.69 -11.24
C PRO A 132 5.89 -1.51 -9.99
N MET A 133 5.25 -1.16 -8.86
CA MET A 133 5.94 -1.12 -7.57
C MET A 133 5.94 -2.52 -6.94
N PRO A 134 7.07 -3.00 -6.38
CA PRO A 134 7.14 -4.30 -5.71
C PRO A 134 6.17 -4.38 -4.52
N ILE A 135 5.41 -5.48 -4.41
CA ILE A 135 4.47 -5.70 -3.29
C ILE A 135 5.21 -5.65 -1.95
N LYS A 136 6.34 -6.33 -1.86
CA LYS A 136 7.24 -6.31 -0.70
C LYS A 136 8.57 -5.72 -1.12
N SER A 137 9.16 -4.89 -0.26
CA SER A 137 10.49 -4.35 -0.51
C SER A 137 11.56 -5.38 -0.17
N ALA A 138 12.52 -5.58 -1.08
CA ALA A 138 13.73 -6.36 -0.84
C ALA A 138 14.92 -5.49 -0.41
N ALA A 139 14.67 -4.21 -0.09
CA ALA A 139 15.70 -3.26 0.29
C ALA A 139 16.35 -3.63 1.64
N LYS A 140 17.56 -3.13 1.86
CA LYS A 140 18.32 -3.29 3.10
C LYS A 140 18.77 -1.94 3.64
N ALA A 141 19.02 -1.88 4.95
CA ALA A 141 19.56 -0.67 5.57
C ALA A 141 20.87 -0.24 4.89
N GLY A 142 21.02 1.06 4.66
CA GLY A 142 22.12 1.68 3.92
C GLY A 142 21.93 1.77 2.40
N GLU A 143 20.97 1.05 1.82
CA GLU A 143 20.70 1.13 0.37
C GLU A 143 19.95 2.41 0.00
N THR A 144 20.28 2.98 -1.16
CA THR A 144 19.46 4.00 -1.82
C THR A 144 18.35 3.34 -2.62
N VAL A 145 17.13 3.84 -2.48
CA VAL A 145 15.91 3.35 -3.16
C VAL A 145 15.07 4.52 -3.64
N LYS A 146 14.18 4.27 -4.62
CA LYS A 146 13.11 5.20 -5.00
C LYS A 146 11.87 4.91 -4.17
N ALA A 147 11.37 5.88 -3.42
CA ALA A 147 10.22 5.68 -2.54
C ALA A 147 9.23 6.83 -2.60
N VAL A 148 7.97 6.53 -2.27
CA VAL A 148 6.92 7.56 -2.20
C VAL A 148 7.21 8.53 -1.06
N TRP A 149 7.19 9.81 -1.40
CA TRP A 149 7.40 10.96 -0.54
C TRP A 149 6.31 12.01 -0.80
N ALA A 150 5.93 12.77 0.23
CA ALA A 150 4.91 13.82 0.14
C ALA A 150 3.64 13.38 -0.62
N ALA A 151 2.92 12.40 -0.04
CA ALA A 151 1.68 11.79 -0.52
C ALA A 151 1.78 10.93 -1.80
N MET A 152 2.40 11.42 -2.88
CA MET A 152 2.41 10.71 -4.15
C MET A 152 3.67 10.85 -4.99
N TRP A 153 4.57 11.79 -4.68
CA TRP A 153 5.79 11.96 -5.45
C TRP A 153 6.77 10.84 -5.13
N ILE A 154 7.64 10.49 -6.06
CA ILE A 154 8.67 9.47 -5.84
C ILE A 154 10.03 10.13 -5.94
N LYS A 155 10.88 9.89 -4.94
CA LYS A 155 12.25 10.41 -4.92
C LYS A 155 13.21 9.39 -4.33
N ASP A 156 14.50 9.64 -4.52
CA ASP A 156 15.55 8.82 -3.93
C ASP A 156 15.62 9.06 -2.42
N GLY A 157 15.89 7.99 -1.67
CA GLY A 157 16.09 8.03 -0.22
C GLY A 157 16.94 6.86 0.25
N THR A 158 17.52 7.01 1.44
CA THR A 158 18.36 6.00 2.08
C THR A 158 17.55 5.21 3.09
N VAL A 159 17.54 3.89 2.95
CA VAL A 159 16.88 3.00 3.90
C VAL A 159 17.64 2.98 5.20
N THR A 160 16.94 3.22 6.31
CA THR A 160 17.52 3.14 7.66
C THR A 160 17.16 1.83 8.34
N LYS A 161 15.94 1.32 8.09
CA LYS A 161 15.44 0.07 8.68
C LYS A 161 14.35 -0.54 7.79
N VAL A 162 14.24 -1.87 7.81
CA VAL A 162 13.11 -2.58 7.23
C VAL A 162 12.43 -3.36 8.33
N ASP A 163 11.11 -3.18 8.48
CA ASP A 163 10.30 -3.94 9.41
C ASP A 163 9.20 -4.69 8.65
N PRO A 164 9.48 -5.94 8.25
CA PRO A 164 8.52 -6.74 7.50
C PRO A 164 7.33 -7.18 8.36
N LYS A 165 7.41 -7.14 9.70
CA LYS A 165 6.30 -7.52 10.57
C LYS A 165 5.14 -6.53 10.47
N ILE A 166 5.46 -5.25 10.23
CA ILE A 166 4.48 -4.18 10.08
C ILE A 166 4.39 -3.67 8.64
N GLY A 167 5.09 -4.32 7.70
CA GLY A 167 5.07 -3.99 6.27
C GLY A 167 5.63 -2.61 5.95
N ARG A 168 6.67 -2.15 6.66
CA ARG A 168 7.26 -0.81 6.49
C ARG A 168 8.75 -0.85 6.15
N VAL A 169 9.16 0.13 5.37
CA VAL A 169 10.56 0.52 5.16
C VAL A 169 10.71 1.92 5.73
N PHE A 170 11.66 2.11 6.63
CA PHE A 170 11.99 3.41 7.18
C PHE A 170 13.07 4.04 6.32
N ILE A 171 12.81 5.26 5.85
CA ILE A 171 13.63 5.93 4.83
C ILE A 171 13.90 7.37 5.27
N LYS A 172 15.16 7.79 5.12
CA LYS A 172 15.55 9.21 5.12
C LYS A 172 15.71 9.68 3.70
N PHE A 173 15.12 10.83 3.43
CA PHE A 173 14.96 11.37 2.09
C PHE A 173 15.92 12.54 1.79
N GLY A 174 16.75 12.86 2.78
CA GLY A 174 17.81 13.86 2.82
C GLY A 174 18.58 13.63 4.12
N THR A 175 19.78 14.22 4.25
CA THR A 175 20.67 13.97 5.40
C THR A 175 20.03 14.38 6.74
N ASP A 176 19.36 15.52 6.75
CA ASP A 176 18.70 16.11 7.92
C ASP A 176 17.20 15.80 8.00
N ASP A 177 16.67 15.06 7.02
CA ASP A 177 15.26 14.68 7.00
C ASP A 177 14.95 13.72 8.15
N LYS A 178 13.74 13.88 8.70
CA LYS A 178 13.17 12.90 9.62
C LYS A 178 12.97 11.58 8.89
N GLU A 179 13.24 10.49 9.61
CA GLU A 179 12.91 9.16 9.14
C GLU A 179 11.41 9.05 8.88
N THR A 180 11.04 8.51 7.72
CA THR A 180 9.65 8.32 7.31
C THR A 180 9.38 6.83 7.11
N ALA A 181 8.31 6.32 7.72
CA ALA A 181 7.86 4.94 7.50
C ALA A 181 7.03 4.84 6.21
N VAL A 182 7.63 4.28 5.16
CA VAL A 182 7.01 4.06 3.84
C VAL A 182 6.46 2.64 3.76
N PRO A 183 5.21 2.42 3.30
CA PRO A 183 4.64 1.08 3.15
C PRO A 183 5.38 0.21 2.13
N PHE A 184 5.36 -1.09 2.37
CA PHE A 184 5.51 -2.09 1.32
C PHE A 184 4.52 -1.83 0.19
N GLY A 185 4.95 -1.98 -1.07
CA GLY A 185 4.18 -1.55 -2.23
C GLY A 185 4.46 -0.12 -2.69
N ASP A 186 5.23 0.67 -1.93
CA ASP A 186 5.56 2.07 -2.25
C ASP A 186 7.08 2.35 -2.25
N VAL A 187 7.90 1.30 -2.34
CA VAL A 187 9.37 1.36 -2.41
C VAL A 187 9.87 0.54 -3.59
N MET A 188 10.64 1.16 -4.48
CA MET A 188 11.28 0.56 -5.65
C MET A 188 12.79 0.58 -5.47
N LYS A 189 13.43 -0.53 -5.83
CA LYS A 189 14.89 -0.64 -5.91
C LYS A 189 15.34 -0.36 -7.33
#